data_AF-A0A1I6IRA4-F1
#
_entry.id   AF-A0A1I6IRA4-F1
#
_cell.length_a   1.000
_cell.length_b   1.000
_cell.length_c   1.000
_cell.angle_alpha   90.00
_cell.angle_beta   90.00
_cell.angle_gamma   90.00
#
_symmetry.space_group_name_H-M   'P 1'
#
loop_
_entity.id
_entity.type
_entity.pdbx_description
1 polymer ?
#
loop_
_entity_poly.entity_id
_entity_poly.type
_entity_poly.pdbx_seq_one_letter_code
_entity_poly.pdbx_strand_id
1 'polypeptide(L)'
;MTIGELFRNATGHFKTITRHKAEVMKNCFRIGLYGQGLLHDLSKYTPEEFMTGVFYYQGNRSPNAAEKEVHGYSVAWLHHKGRNRHHYEYWIDYGPDRDGIKCTELMGNRMPLRYLLEMMCDRIAASKVYKGSDYTDAAPLQYFEASREIRSKAMHPVTKHQLRVLLRMLSERGEEETFAFARALLRREKREKAKMRLAQLRSFARMPEKRQGRKPDRSVLRKRSSFASQNSGVDL
;
A
#
# COMPACT_ATOMS: atom_id res chain seq x y z
N MET A 1 -10.04 31.65 -11.03
CA MET A 1 -11.04 30.98 -10.17
C MET A 1 -11.59 32.02 -9.21
N THR A 2 -12.92 32.16 -9.14
CA THR A 2 -13.59 33.07 -8.21
C THR A 2 -13.57 32.51 -6.79
N ILE A 3 -13.79 33.38 -5.78
CA ILE A 3 -13.94 32.94 -4.38
C ILE A 3 -15.07 31.90 -4.26
N GLY A 4 -16.20 32.13 -4.96
CA GLY A 4 -17.32 31.18 -4.96
C GLY A 4 -16.98 29.81 -5.56
N GLU A 5 -16.15 29.77 -6.60
CA GLU A 5 -15.64 28.51 -7.18
C GLU A 5 -14.73 27.76 -6.20
N LEU A 6 -13.83 28.47 -5.51
CA LEU A 6 -12.96 27.87 -4.51
C LEU A 6 -13.76 27.20 -3.38
N PHE A 7 -14.81 27.86 -2.87
CA PHE A 7 -15.66 27.28 -1.84
C PHE A 7 -16.42 26.03 -2.33
N ARG A 8 -16.93 26.04 -3.56
CA ARG A 8 -17.60 24.87 -4.15
C ARG A 8 -16.62 23.71 -4.32
N ASN A 9 -15.43 23.98 -4.84
CA ASN A 9 -14.39 22.98 -5.03
C ASN A 9 -13.91 22.41 -3.71
N ALA A 10 -13.70 23.24 -2.69
CA ALA A 10 -13.29 22.80 -1.35
C ALA A 10 -14.33 21.86 -0.74
N THR A 11 -15.62 22.22 -0.85
CA THR A 11 -16.73 21.41 -0.34
C THR A 11 -16.83 20.08 -1.07
N GLY A 12 -16.75 20.10 -2.41
CA GLY A 12 -16.79 18.90 -3.24
C GLY A 12 -15.61 17.97 -2.99
N HIS A 13 -14.40 18.54 -2.93
CA HIS A 13 -13.18 17.80 -2.67
C HIS A 13 -13.22 17.14 -1.29
N PHE A 14 -13.58 17.90 -0.24
CA PHE A 14 -13.73 17.40 1.12
C PHE A 14 -14.71 16.22 1.18
N LYS A 15 -15.91 16.38 0.62
CA LYS A 15 -16.91 15.29 0.56
C LYS A 15 -16.37 14.05 -0.15
N THR A 16 -15.64 14.24 -1.25
CA THR A 16 -15.06 13.14 -2.04
C THR A 16 -14.00 12.37 -1.25
N ILE A 17 -13.02 13.05 -0.67
CA ILE A 17 -11.94 12.39 0.09
C ILE A 17 -12.46 11.74 1.38
N THR A 18 -13.47 12.34 2.03
CA THR A 18 -14.09 11.78 3.23
C THR A 18 -14.94 10.56 2.91
N ARG A 19 -15.72 10.57 1.82
CA ARG A 19 -16.47 9.40 1.35
C ARG A 19 -15.54 8.26 0.99
N HIS A 20 -14.46 8.54 0.27
CA HIS A 20 -13.40 7.56 -0.06
C HIS A 20 -12.82 6.94 1.20
N LYS A 21 -12.34 7.77 2.13
CA LYS A 21 -11.77 7.30 3.40
C LYS A 21 -12.74 6.41 4.19
N ALA A 22 -14.02 6.79 4.26
CA ALA A 22 -15.03 6.02 4.97
C ALA A 22 -15.25 4.64 4.34
N GLU A 23 -15.29 4.55 3.00
CA GLU A 23 -15.43 3.27 2.30
C GLU A 23 -14.17 2.39 2.46
N VAL A 24 -12.97 2.97 2.41
CA VAL A 24 -11.74 2.24 2.73
C VAL A 24 -11.75 1.73 4.16
N MET A 25 -12.16 2.56 5.12
CA MET A 25 -12.28 2.17 6.53
C MET A 25 -13.22 0.97 6.68
N LYS A 26 -14.41 1.02 6.07
CA LYS A 26 -15.37 -0.09 6.05
C LYS A 26 -14.73 -1.37 5.50
N ASN A 27 -14.05 -1.29 4.36
CA ASN A 27 -13.39 -2.44 3.72
C ASN A 27 -12.25 -3.00 4.57
N CYS A 28 -11.39 -2.14 5.13
CA CYS A 28 -10.33 -2.51 6.05
C CYS A 28 -10.88 -3.20 7.31
N PHE A 29 -12.03 -2.77 7.83
CA PHE A 29 -12.64 -3.36 9.02
C PHE A 29 -13.13 -4.78 8.74
N ARG A 30 -13.69 -5.04 7.54
CA ARG A 30 -14.11 -6.41 7.12
C ARG A 30 -12.97 -7.42 7.16
N ILE A 31 -11.73 -6.97 6.95
CA ILE A 31 -10.53 -7.82 6.95
C ILE A 31 -9.68 -7.73 8.22
N GLY A 32 -10.09 -6.93 9.21
CA GLY A 32 -9.41 -6.79 10.49
C GLY A 32 -8.18 -5.85 10.47
N LEU A 33 -8.14 -4.89 9.55
CA LEU A 33 -7.15 -3.82 9.45
C LEU A 33 -7.65 -2.50 10.07
N TYR A 34 -8.16 -2.55 11.30
CA TYR A 34 -8.80 -1.40 11.95
C TYR A 34 -7.92 -0.15 12.00
N GLY A 35 -6.66 -0.29 12.44
CA GLY A 35 -5.73 0.84 12.52
C GLY A 35 -5.44 1.48 11.15
N GLN A 36 -5.26 0.67 10.10
CA GLN A 36 -5.06 1.20 8.74
C GLN A 36 -6.32 1.89 8.23
N GLY A 37 -7.51 1.32 8.44
CA GLY A 37 -8.76 1.98 8.04
C GLY A 37 -8.99 3.33 8.72
N LEU A 38 -8.62 3.46 10.00
CA LEU A 38 -8.72 4.72 10.74
C LEU A 38 -7.73 5.77 10.22
N LEU A 39 -6.49 5.37 9.93
CA LEU A 39 -5.40 6.26 9.55
C LEU A 39 -5.25 6.47 8.04
N HIS A 40 -6.03 5.75 7.23
CA HIS A 40 -5.98 5.81 5.78
C HIS A 40 -6.11 7.25 5.28
N ASP A 41 -5.13 7.68 4.48
CA ASP A 41 -5.13 8.94 3.75
C ASP A 41 -5.39 10.20 4.58
N LEU A 42 -5.02 10.21 5.86
CA LEU A 42 -5.12 11.41 6.68
C LEU A 42 -4.26 12.57 6.14
N SER A 43 -3.24 12.27 5.34
CA SER A 43 -2.44 13.31 4.68
C SER A 43 -3.25 14.14 3.66
N LYS A 44 -4.36 13.62 3.10
CA LYS A 44 -5.22 14.38 2.17
C LYS A 44 -5.88 15.62 2.80
N TYR A 45 -5.87 15.69 4.13
CA TYR A 45 -6.44 16.82 4.89
C TYR A 45 -5.38 17.85 5.28
N THR A 46 -4.11 17.65 4.96
CA THR A 46 -3.08 18.67 5.16
C THR A 46 -3.21 19.77 4.12
N PRO A 47 -2.75 21.01 4.40
CA PRO A 47 -2.78 22.09 3.41
C PRO A 47 -2.11 21.74 2.07
N GLU A 48 -0.99 21.01 2.12
CA GLU A 48 -0.20 20.58 0.95
C GLU A 48 -1.03 19.78 -0.07
N GLU A 49 -1.85 18.84 0.41
CA GLU A 49 -2.68 18.00 -0.45
C GLU A 49 -4.06 18.62 -0.68
N PHE A 50 -4.70 19.15 0.37
CA PHE A 50 -6.07 19.61 0.30
C PHE A 50 -6.23 20.82 -0.62
N MET A 51 -5.32 21.80 -0.53
CA MET A 51 -5.41 23.02 -1.36
C MET A 51 -5.22 22.69 -2.84
N THR A 52 -4.22 21.87 -3.17
CA THR A 52 -4.04 21.32 -4.52
C THR A 52 -5.30 20.58 -4.98
N GLY A 53 -5.88 19.78 -4.09
CA GLY A 53 -7.16 19.11 -4.30
C GLY A 53 -8.30 20.06 -4.66
N VAL A 54 -8.40 21.22 -4.00
CA VAL A 54 -9.37 22.29 -4.28
C VAL A 54 -9.12 22.94 -5.64
N PHE A 55 -7.87 23.32 -5.94
CA PHE A 55 -7.54 24.00 -7.19
C PHE A 55 -7.81 23.14 -8.42
N TYR A 56 -7.56 21.84 -8.33
CA TYR A 56 -7.69 20.90 -9.44
C TYR A 56 -8.96 20.04 -9.35
N TYR A 57 -9.92 20.39 -8.50
CA TYR A 57 -11.14 19.62 -8.31
C TYR A 57 -12.04 19.66 -9.56
N GLN A 58 -12.41 18.49 -10.06
CA GLN A 58 -13.28 18.30 -11.23
C GLN A 58 -14.52 17.43 -10.92
N GLY A 59 -14.49 16.70 -9.80
CA GLY A 59 -15.59 15.82 -9.35
C GLY A 59 -15.68 14.45 -10.03
N ASN A 60 -14.96 14.20 -11.12
CA ASN A 60 -15.02 12.94 -11.88
C ASN A 60 -13.72 12.12 -11.86
N ARG A 61 -12.61 12.69 -11.37
CA ARG A 61 -11.32 12.02 -11.23
C ARG A 61 -10.45 12.69 -10.17
N SER A 62 -9.29 12.09 -9.90
CA SER A 62 -8.32 12.62 -8.94
C SER A 62 -7.77 14.00 -9.37
N PRO A 63 -7.81 15.02 -8.49
CA PRO A 63 -7.18 16.32 -8.74
C PRO A 63 -5.68 16.22 -9.10
N ASN A 64 -4.98 15.24 -8.52
CA ASN A 64 -3.56 15.00 -8.80
C ASN A 64 -3.30 14.62 -10.27
N ALA A 65 -4.29 14.06 -10.98
CA ALA A 65 -4.15 13.77 -12.40
C ALA A 65 -4.20 15.05 -13.24
N ALA A 66 -5.07 15.99 -12.89
CA ALA A 66 -5.13 17.30 -13.53
C ALA A 66 -3.88 18.14 -13.26
N GLU A 67 -3.37 18.13 -12.03
CA GLU A 67 -2.10 18.80 -11.71
C GLU A 67 -0.93 18.25 -12.55
N LYS A 68 -0.85 16.92 -12.71
CA LYS A 68 0.17 16.26 -13.56
C LYS A 68 0.08 16.66 -15.03
N GLU A 69 -1.11 16.91 -15.55
CA GLU A 69 -1.29 17.34 -16.94
C GLU A 69 -0.79 18.77 -17.15
N VAL A 70 -0.87 19.62 -16.12
CA VAL A 70 -0.40 21.02 -16.18
C VAL A 70 1.11 21.11 -15.92
N HIS A 71 1.63 20.39 -14.93
CA HIS A 71 3.02 20.56 -14.47
C HIS A 71 3.96 19.40 -14.84
N GLY A 72 3.44 18.28 -15.35
CA GLY A 72 4.19 17.04 -15.56
C GLY A 72 4.38 16.20 -14.29
N TYR A 73 4.04 16.74 -13.11
CA TYR A 73 4.09 16.06 -11.82
C TYR A 73 2.98 16.62 -10.90
N SER A 74 2.79 16.00 -9.73
CA SER A 74 1.83 16.47 -8.74
C SER A 74 2.51 16.54 -7.38
N VAL A 75 2.58 17.74 -6.80
CA VAL A 75 3.19 17.96 -5.48
C VAL A 75 2.38 17.21 -4.42
N ALA A 76 1.05 17.32 -4.50
CA ALA A 76 0.14 16.59 -3.64
C ALA A 76 0.36 15.08 -3.73
N TRP A 77 0.52 14.52 -4.94
CA TRP A 77 0.81 13.09 -5.11
C TRP A 77 2.17 12.67 -4.52
N LEU A 78 3.20 13.50 -4.68
CA LEU A 78 4.53 13.22 -4.10
C LEU A 78 4.47 13.18 -2.57
N HIS A 79 3.77 14.15 -1.96
CA HIS A 79 3.55 14.19 -0.52
C HIS A 79 2.72 12.98 -0.04
N HIS A 80 1.65 12.67 -0.78
CA HIS A 80 0.69 11.61 -0.48
C HIS A 80 1.30 10.21 -0.52
N LYS A 81 1.91 9.83 -1.65
CA LYS A 81 2.54 8.51 -1.81
C LYS A 81 3.70 8.32 -0.85
N GLY A 82 4.33 9.41 -0.39
CA GLY A 82 5.43 9.39 0.59
C GLY A 82 4.99 9.20 2.04
N ARG A 83 3.68 9.31 2.36
CA ARG A 83 3.13 9.13 3.72
C ARG A 83 2.21 7.93 3.83
N ASN A 84 1.59 7.52 2.72
CA ASN A 84 0.62 6.43 2.69
C ASN A 84 1.24 5.16 2.08
N ARG A 85 1.57 4.22 2.96
CA ARG A 85 2.31 2.99 2.63
C ARG A 85 1.55 1.98 1.78
N HIS A 86 0.26 2.17 1.57
CA HIS A 86 -0.50 1.33 0.64
C HIS A 86 -0.28 1.73 -0.83
N HIS A 87 0.33 2.88 -1.12
CA HIS A 87 0.83 3.16 -2.46
C HIS A 87 2.12 2.40 -2.70
N TYR A 88 2.17 1.66 -3.81
CA TYR A 88 3.36 0.88 -4.15
C TYR A 88 4.59 1.77 -4.39
N GLU A 89 4.39 3.03 -4.80
CA GLU A 89 5.45 4.00 -4.98
C GLU A 89 6.16 4.42 -3.68
N TYR A 90 5.58 4.14 -2.51
CA TYR A 90 6.26 4.27 -1.22
C TYR A 90 7.44 3.30 -1.09
N TRP A 91 7.36 2.16 -1.78
CA TRP A 91 8.30 1.04 -1.65
C TRP A 91 9.36 1.02 -2.75
N ILE A 92 9.52 2.13 -3.50
CA ILE A 92 10.58 2.26 -4.49
C ILE A 92 11.89 2.61 -3.76
N ASP A 93 12.92 1.82 -4.01
CA ASP A 93 14.28 2.07 -3.51
C ASP A 93 15.29 1.53 -4.55
N TYR A 94 16.58 1.68 -4.28
CA TYR A 94 17.62 1.00 -5.04
C TYR A 94 17.43 -0.52 -5.00
N GLY A 95 17.63 -1.16 -6.14
CA GLY A 95 17.59 -2.61 -6.25
C GLY A 95 18.70 -3.30 -5.42
N PRO A 96 18.65 -4.63 -5.27
CA PRO A 96 19.71 -5.37 -4.59
C PRO A 96 21.00 -5.34 -5.42
N ASP A 97 22.14 -5.17 -4.72
CA ASP A 97 23.47 -5.36 -5.29
C ASP A 97 23.61 -6.75 -5.91
N ARG A 98 24.34 -6.84 -7.02
CA ARG A 98 24.62 -8.10 -7.73
C ARG A 98 26.11 -8.27 -7.90
N ASP A 99 26.64 -9.42 -7.49
CA ASP A 99 28.05 -9.77 -7.64
C ASP A 99 29.03 -8.71 -7.09
N GLY A 100 28.64 -8.07 -5.98
CA GLY A 100 29.43 -6.98 -5.35
C GLY A 100 29.30 -5.61 -6.02
N ILE A 101 28.48 -5.50 -7.07
CA ILE A 101 28.21 -4.25 -7.79
C ILE A 101 26.95 -3.60 -7.22
N LYS A 102 27.07 -2.32 -6.86
CA LYS A 102 25.95 -1.54 -6.34
C LYS A 102 24.89 -1.32 -7.41
N CYS A 103 23.65 -1.66 -7.10
CA CYS A 103 22.54 -1.34 -8.00
C CYS A 103 22.27 0.17 -7.97
N THR A 104 22.25 0.80 -9.15
CA THR A 104 21.91 2.22 -9.31
C THR A 104 20.49 2.44 -9.81
N GLU A 105 19.76 1.36 -10.12
CA GLU A 105 18.38 1.41 -10.60
C GLU A 105 17.39 1.48 -9.43
N LEU A 106 16.42 2.39 -9.54
CA LEU A 106 15.26 2.44 -8.65
C LEU A 106 14.23 1.40 -9.09
N MET A 107 13.82 0.54 -8.16
CA MET A 107 12.87 -0.54 -8.39
C MET A 107 11.85 -0.65 -7.26
N GLY A 108 10.67 -1.18 -7.55
CA GLY A 108 9.67 -1.47 -6.53
C GLY A 108 10.09 -2.65 -5.66
N ASN A 109 10.12 -2.45 -4.33
CA ASN A 109 10.27 -3.53 -3.36
C ASN A 109 8.95 -4.23 -3.07
N ARG A 110 9.04 -5.50 -2.65
CA ARG A 110 7.86 -6.29 -2.27
C ARG A 110 7.10 -5.57 -1.16
N MET A 111 5.82 -5.29 -1.35
CA MET A 111 4.97 -4.71 -0.32
C MET A 111 4.62 -5.75 0.75
N PRO A 112 4.69 -5.40 2.05
CA PRO A 112 4.11 -6.23 3.11
C PRO A 112 2.61 -6.43 2.91
N LEU A 113 2.11 -7.63 3.24
CA LEU A 113 0.73 -8.05 2.96
C LEU A 113 -0.32 -7.05 3.43
N ARG A 114 -0.18 -6.52 4.66
CA ARG A 114 -1.15 -5.57 5.22
C ARG A 114 -1.34 -4.31 4.36
N TYR A 115 -0.30 -3.84 3.66
CA TYR A 115 -0.38 -2.66 2.81
C TYR A 115 -0.86 -3.01 1.40
N LEU A 116 -0.56 -4.21 0.91
CA LEU A 116 -1.19 -4.76 -0.29
C LEU A 116 -2.72 -4.89 -0.12
N LEU A 117 -3.18 -5.39 1.03
CA LEU A 117 -4.60 -5.51 1.32
C LEU A 117 -5.28 -4.15 1.54
N GLU A 118 -4.59 -3.19 2.16
CA GLU A 118 -5.07 -1.80 2.21
C GLU A 118 -5.17 -1.20 0.81
N MET A 119 -4.20 -1.44 -0.08
CA MET A 119 -4.23 -0.98 -1.49
C MET A 119 -5.40 -1.60 -2.27
N MET A 120 -5.72 -2.86 -2.03
CA MET A 120 -6.93 -3.49 -2.58
C MET A 120 -8.19 -2.76 -2.10
N CYS A 121 -8.32 -2.50 -0.80
CA CYS A 121 -9.45 -1.78 -0.22
C CYS A 121 -9.58 -0.35 -0.79
N ASP A 122 -8.45 0.34 -0.95
CA ASP A 122 -8.34 1.66 -1.56
C ASP A 122 -8.89 1.68 -3.00
N ARG A 123 -8.47 0.73 -3.84
CA ARG A 123 -8.93 0.64 -5.24
C ARG A 123 -10.42 0.32 -5.38
N ILE A 124 -10.94 -0.53 -4.50
CA ILE A 124 -12.37 -0.82 -4.43
C ILE A 124 -13.14 0.45 -4.07
N ALA A 125 -12.72 1.16 -3.03
CA ALA A 125 -13.35 2.39 -2.57
C ALA A 125 -13.28 3.51 -3.63
N ALA A 126 -12.11 3.72 -4.24
CA ALA A 126 -11.93 4.71 -5.30
C ALA A 126 -12.86 4.41 -6.48
N SER A 127 -12.93 3.15 -6.92
CA SER A 127 -13.84 2.73 -7.98
C SER A 127 -15.29 3.03 -7.61
N LYS A 128 -15.74 2.69 -6.40
CA LYS A 128 -17.10 3.00 -5.92
C LYS A 128 -17.41 4.49 -5.89
N VAL A 129 -16.46 5.31 -5.41
CA VAL A 129 -16.64 6.76 -5.29
C VAL A 129 -16.77 7.42 -6.66
N TYR A 130 -15.89 7.07 -7.61
CA TYR A 130 -15.87 7.72 -8.92
C TYR A 130 -16.88 7.14 -9.91
N LYS A 131 -17.21 5.84 -9.83
CA LYS A 131 -18.19 5.21 -10.73
C LYS A 131 -19.63 5.39 -10.25
N GLY A 132 -19.86 5.56 -8.94
CA GLY A 132 -21.21 5.73 -8.40
C GLY A 132 -22.12 4.56 -8.77
N SER A 133 -23.22 4.85 -9.47
CA SER A 133 -24.18 3.85 -9.96
C SER A 133 -23.58 2.87 -10.97
N ASP A 134 -22.51 3.27 -11.66
CA ASP A 134 -21.89 2.49 -12.73
C ASP A 134 -20.80 1.54 -12.17
N TYR A 135 -20.70 1.44 -10.84
CA TYR A 135 -19.73 0.56 -10.21
C TYR A 135 -20.10 -0.91 -10.42
N THR A 136 -19.09 -1.70 -10.80
CA THR A 136 -19.14 -3.15 -10.79
C THR A 136 -17.89 -3.68 -10.08
N ASP A 137 -17.96 -4.89 -9.54
CA ASP A 137 -16.80 -5.53 -8.89
C ASP A 137 -15.63 -5.79 -9.85
N ALA A 138 -15.86 -5.70 -11.17
CA ALA A 138 -14.81 -5.73 -12.19
C ALA A 138 -14.05 -4.40 -12.33
N ALA A 139 -14.63 -3.27 -11.92
CA ALA A 139 -14.07 -1.94 -12.17
C ALA A 139 -12.63 -1.74 -11.63
N PRO A 140 -12.28 -2.21 -10.41
CA PRO A 140 -10.91 -2.11 -9.91
C PRO A 140 -9.89 -2.90 -10.75
N LEU A 141 -10.27 -4.10 -11.23
CA LEU A 141 -9.40 -4.92 -12.09
C LEU A 141 -9.20 -4.26 -13.45
N GLN A 142 -10.29 -3.81 -14.08
CA GLN A 142 -10.24 -3.14 -15.38
C GLN A 142 -9.35 -1.90 -15.34
N TYR A 143 -9.49 -1.08 -14.28
CA TYR A 143 -8.63 0.08 -14.07
C TYR A 143 -7.16 -0.32 -13.95
N PHE A 144 -6.86 -1.33 -13.13
CA PHE A 144 -5.50 -1.82 -12.93
C PHE A 144 -4.86 -2.35 -14.23
N GLU A 145 -5.59 -3.14 -15.01
CA GLU A 145 -5.10 -3.72 -16.26
C GLU A 145 -4.93 -2.68 -17.37
N ALA A 146 -5.76 -1.63 -17.41
CA ALA A 146 -5.62 -0.51 -18.34
C ALA A 146 -4.47 0.46 -17.94
N SER A 147 -4.09 0.50 -16.66
CA SER A 147 -3.13 1.45 -16.15
C SER A 147 -1.68 1.18 -16.63
N ARG A 148 -0.82 2.21 -16.56
CA ARG A 148 0.63 2.05 -16.79
C ARG A 148 1.30 1.20 -15.70
N GLU A 149 0.65 1.01 -14.55
CA GLU A 149 1.18 0.29 -13.39
C GLU A 149 1.46 -1.17 -13.72
N ILE A 150 0.62 -1.80 -14.56
CA ILE A 150 0.80 -3.20 -14.99
C ILE A 150 2.13 -3.41 -15.71
N ARG A 151 2.61 -2.41 -16.45
CA ARG A 151 3.87 -2.42 -17.20
C ARG A 151 5.05 -1.82 -16.42
N SER A 152 4.79 -1.21 -15.26
CA SER A 152 5.81 -0.48 -14.51
C SER A 152 6.76 -1.42 -13.74
N LYS A 153 8.06 -1.11 -13.77
CA LYS A 153 9.07 -1.71 -12.86
C LYS A 153 8.99 -1.16 -11.43
N ALA A 154 8.22 -0.10 -11.22
CA ALA A 154 8.03 0.54 -9.92
C ALA A 154 7.16 -0.27 -8.95
N MET A 155 6.40 -1.25 -9.44
CA MET A 155 5.65 -2.18 -8.60
C MET A 155 6.32 -3.55 -8.67
N HIS A 156 6.72 -4.08 -7.50
CA HIS A 156 7.38 -5.38 -7.40
C HIS A 156 6.55 -6.49 -8.06
N PRO A 157 7.16 -7.42 -8.85
CA PRO A 157 6.42 -8.44 -9.60
C PRO A 157 5.46 -9.28 -8.75
N VAL A 158 5.90 -9.69 -7.55
CA VAL A 158 5.05 -10.45 -6.61
C VAL A 158 3.86 -9.62 -6.14
N THR A 159 4.08 -8.37 -5.72
CA THR A 159 3.01 -7.46 -5.29
C THR A 159 2.00 -7.23 -6.41
N LYS A 160 2.48 -7.03 -7.63
CA LYS A 160 1.65 -6.87 -8.83
C LYS A 160 0.79 -8.10 -9.10
N HIS A 161 1.39 -9.29 -9.03
CA HIS A 161 0.69 -10.56 -9.21
C HIS A 161 -0.38 -10.76 -8.14
N GLN A 162 -0.02 -10.62 -6.87
CA GLN A 162 -0.96 -10.78 -5.76
C GLN A 162 -2.11 -9.77 -5.82
N LEU A 163 -1.83 -8.50 -6.16
CA LEU A 163 -2.89 -7.51 -6.38
C LEU A 163 -3.83 -7.97 -7.51
N ARG A 164 -3.29 -8.43 -8.64
CA ARG A 164 -4.10 -8.92 -9.78
C ARG A 164 -5.00 -10.09 -9.37
N VAL A 165 -4.47 -11.04 -8.61
CA VAL A 165 -5.24 -12.20 -8.11
C VAL A 165 -6.39 -11.74 -7.22
N LEU A 166 -6.15 -10.81 -6.30
CA LEU A 166 -7.18 -10.27 -5.41
C LEU A 166 -8.26 -9.50 -6.17
N LEU A 167 -7.88 -8.66 -7.14
CA LEU A 167 -8.83 -7.90 -7.96
C LEU A 167 -9.60 -8.80 -8.93
N ARG A 168 -8.99 -9.88 -9.41
CA ARG A 168 -9.68 -10.91 -10.20
C ARG A 168 -10.70 -11.68 -9.36
N MET A 169 -10.32 -12.08 -8.14
CA MET A 169 -11.25 -12.72 -7.21
C MET A 169 -12.45 -11.81 -6.91
N LEU A 170 -12.23 -10.51 -6.73
CA LEU A 170 -13.30 -9.52 -6.60
C LEU A 170 -14.22 -9.56 -7.83
N SER A 171 -13.64 -9.47 -9.03
CA SER A 171 -14.41 -9.45 -10.27
C SER A 171 -15.21 -10.72 -10.52
N GLU A 172 -14.69 -11.89 -10.13
CA GLU A 172 -15.29 -13.20 -10.44
C GLU A 172 -16.21 -13.72 -9.32
N ARG A 173 -15.95 -13.36 -8.08
CA ARG A 173 -16.59 -13.94 -6.88
C ARG A 173 -17.21 -12.91 -5.93
N GLY A 174 -17.05 -11.63 -6.26
CA GLY A 174 -17.62 -10.54 -5.49
C GLY A 174 -16.91 -10.25 -4.17
N GLU A 175 -17.41 -9.23 -3.49
CA GLU A 175 -16.80 -8.72 -2.26
C GLU A 175 -16.77 -9.74 -1.11
N GLU A 176 -17.86 -10.46 -0.86
CA GLU A 176 -17.97 -11.33 0.33
C GLU A 176 -16.85 -12.38 0.39
N GLU A 177 -16.69 -13.15 -0.70
CA GLU A 177 -15.64 -14.15 -0.81
C GLU A 177 -14.25 -13.51 -0.77
N THR A 178 -14.06 -12.40 -1.49
CA THR A 178 -12.75 -11.72 -1.57
C THR A 178 -12.29 -11.19 -0.22
N PHE A 179 -13.18 -10.53 0.54
CA PHE A 179 -12.84 -10.04 1.87
C PHE A 179 -12.70 -11.19 2.88
N ALA A 180 -13.48 -12.27 2.76
CA ALA A 180 -13.28 -13.46 3.59
C ALA A 180 -11.90 -14.09 3.36
N PHE A 181 -11.48 -14.21 2.10
CA PHE A 181 -10.16 -14.69 1.71
C PHE A 181 -9.04 -13.78 2.22
N ALA A 182 -9.12 -12.47 1.97
CA ALA A 182 -8.13 -11.49 2.45
C ALA A 182 -7.97 -11.53 3.98
N ARG A 183 -9.09 -11.66 4.72
CA ARG A 183 -9.08 -11.81 6.18
C ARG A 183 -8.39 -13.11 6.62
N ALA A 184 -8.64 -14.22 5.94
CA ALA A 184 -7.99 -15.51 6.22
C ALA A 184 -6.47 -15.43 5.96
N LEU A 185 -6.07 -14.82 4.85
CA LEU A 185 -4.67 -14.60 4.47
C LEU A 185 -3.92 -13.76 5.52
N LEU A 186 -4.52 -12.66 5.97
CA LEU A 186 -3.95 -11.83 7.02
C LEU A 186 -3.79 -12.59 8.36
N ARG A 187 -4.80 -13.41 8.74
CA ARG A 187 -4.71 -14.26 9.94
C ARG A 187 -3.60 -15.30 9.82
N ARG A 188 -3.42 -15.90 8.65
CA ARG A 188 -2.32 -16.83 8.37
C ARG A 188 -0.97 -16.14 8.54
N GLU A 189 -0.77 -14.97 7.93
CA GLU A 189 0.48 -14.22 8.07
C GLU A 189 0.80 -13.87 9.54
N LYS A 190 -0.21 -13.44 10.31
CA LYS A 190 -0.06 -13.15 11.75
C LYS A 190 0.38 -14.40 12.54
N ARG A 191 -0.23 -15.56 12.25
CA ARG A 191 0.12 -16.85 12.89
C ARG A 191 1.55 -17.26 12.56
N GLU A 192 1.97 -17.18 11.29
CA GLU A 192 3.33 -17.55 10.89
C GLU A 192 4.38 -16.62 11.51
N LYS A 193 4.13 -15.30 11.53
CA LYS A 193 5.00 -14.34 12.23
C LYS A 193 5.09 -14.62 13.73
N ALA A 194 3.99 -15.01 14.38
CA ALA A 194 4.01 -15.38 15.80
C ALA A 194 4.83 -16.65 16.06
N LYS A 195 4.69 -17.69 15.22
CA LYS A 195 5.50 -18.91 15.30
C LYS A 195 6.99 -18.62 15.13
N MET A 196 7.36 -17.80 14.13
CA MET A 196 8.74 -17.39 13.88
C MET A 196 9.34 -16.66 15.08
N ARG A 197 8.61 -15.70 15.66
CA ARG A 197 9.05 -14.98 16.87
C ARG A 197 9.23 -15.92 18.06
N LEU A 198 8.31 -16.85 18.28
CA LEU A 198 8.43 -17.83 19.35
C LEU A 198 9.64 -18.75 19.16
N ALA A 199 9.89 -19.21 17.94
CA ALA A 199 11.06 -20.02 17.61
C ALA A 199 12.37 -19.24 17.86
N GLN A 200 12.40 -17.96 17.50
CA GLN A 200 13.55 -17.08 17.75
C GLN A 200 13.77 -16.85 19.25
N LEU A 201 12.73 -16.61 20.04
CA LEU A 201 12.85 -16.48 21.50
C LEU A 201 13.36 -17.78 22.16
N ARG A 202 12.88 -18.94 21.71
CA ARG A 202 13.35 -20.25 22.19
C ARG A 202 14.82 -20.50 21.86
N SER A 203 15.31 -20.07 20.70
CA SER A 203 16.72 -20.22 20.35
C SER A 203 17.63 -19.32 21.20
N PHE A 204 17.17 -18.12 21.58
CA PHE A 204 17.87 -17.27 22.55
C PHE A 204 17.90 -17.88 23.95
N ALA A 205 16.79 -18.46 24.42
CA ALA A 205 16.71 -19.09 25.75
C ALA A 205 17.55 -20.38 25.88
N ARG A 206 17.88 -21.04 24.77
CA ARG A 206 18.73 -22.25 24.74
C ARG A 206 20.23 -21.96 24.59
N MET A 207 20.64 -20.68 24.56
CA MET A 207 22.07 -20.36 24.51
C MET A 207 22.72 -20.67 25.86
N PRO A 208 23.81 -21.45 25.90
CA PRO A 208 24.56 -21.66 27.14
C PRO A 208 25.05 -20.30 27.65
N GLU A 209 25.01 -20.09 28.97
CA GLU A 209 25.63 -18.93 29.60
C GLU A 209 27.05 -18.74 29.06
N LYS A 210 27.38 -17.52 28.66
CA LYS A 210 28.69 -17.18 28.10
C LYS A 210 29.79 -17.78 28.98
N ARG A 211 30.56 -18.74 28.44
CA ARG A 211 31.91 -18.99 28.94
C ARG A 211 32.66 -17.66 28.91
N GLN A 212 32.95 -17.11 30.09
CA GLN A 212 33.78 -15.91 30.24
C GLN A 212 35.09 -16.14 29.47
N GLY A 213 35.46 -15.24 28.56
CA GLY A 213 36.83 -15.18 28.02
C GLY A 213 37.05 -15.07 26.51
N ARG A 214 36.04 -15.17 25.63
CA ARG A 214 36.27 -15.03 24.17
C ARG A 214 35.59 -13.80 23.58
N LYS A 215 36.37 -12.82 23.10
CA LYS A 215 35.87 -11.67 22.33
C LYS A 215 35.07 -12.18 21.12
N PRO A 216 33.85 -11.69 20.88
CA PRO A 216 33.03 -12.16 19.77
C PRO A 216 33.67 -11.76 18.43
N ASP A 217 33.82 -12.73 17.53
CA ASP A 217 34.23 -12.50 16.16
C ASP A 217 33.19 -11.63 15.44
N ARG A 218 33.62 -10.43 15.02
CA ARG A 218 32.77 -9.43 14.36
C ARG A 218 32.24 -9.92 13.00
N SER A 219 32.83 -10.95 12.40
CA SER A 219 32.36 -11.55 11.15
C SER A 219 30.99 -12.24 11.29
N VAL A 220 30.67 -12.77 12.48
CA VAL A 220 29.43 -13.52 12.77
C VAL A 220 28.23 -12.58 12.98
N LEU A 221 28.47 -11.35 13.44
CA LEU A 221 27.44 -10.33 13.61
C LEU A 221 26.86 -9.85 12.27
N ARG A 222 27.67 -9.86 11.19
CA ARG A 222 27.27 -9.37 9.86
C ARG A 222 26.30 -10.31 9.14
N LYS A 223 26.38 -11.63 9.37
CA LYS A 223 25.43 -12.61 8.80
C LYS A 223 24.06 -12.63 9.50
N ARG A 224 23.91 -11.95 10.64
CA ARG A 224 22.67 -11.98 11.43
C ARG A 224 21.64 -10.93 11.02
N SER A 225 22.03 -9.85 10.33
CA SER A 225 21.07 -8.83 9.86
C SER A 225 20.37 -9.20 8.55
N SER A 226 20.91 -10.14 7.76
CA SER A 226 20.32 -10.51 6.46
C SER A 226 18.98 -11.25 6.60
N PHE A 227 18.79 -11.99 7.70
CA PHE A 227 17.54 -12.73 7.97
C PHE A 227 16.34 -11.83 8.29
N ALA A 228 16.58 -10.56 8.67
CA ALA A 228 15.54 -9.60 9.01
C ALA A 228 14.97 -8.84 7.78
N SER A 229 15.61 -8.96 6.61
CA SER A 229 15.31 -8.12 5.44
C SER A 229 14.52 -8.81 4.33
N GLN A 230 14.35 -10.13 4.38
CA GLN A 230 13.47 -10.81 3.44
C GLN A 230 12.03 -10.59 3.90
N ASN A 231 11.28 -9.77 3.15
CA ASN A 231 9.84 -9.62 3.26
C ASN A 231 9.18 -10.99 3.02
N SER A 232 9.16 -11.83 4.05
CA SER A 232 8.59 -13.18 4.11
C SER A 232 7.06 -13.10 4.24
N GLY A 233 6.44 -12.36 3.32
CA GLY A 233 4.99 -12.31 3.18
C GLY A 233 4.46 -13.64 2.66
N VAL A 234 3.21 -13.96 3.02
CA VAL A 234 2.50 -15.08 2.40
C VAL A 234 2.28 -14.76 0.92
N ASP A 235 2.79 -15.61 0.03
CA ASP A 235 2.51 -15.54 -1.41
C ASP A 235 1.12 -16.13 -1.71
N LEU A 236 0.45 -15.56 -2.74
CA LEU A 236 -0.85 -16.01 -3.22
C LEU A 236 -0.68 -17.01 -4.35
#